data_AF-A0A1J4JR63-F1
#
_entry.id   AF-A0A1J4JR63-F1
#
_cell.length_a   1.000
_cell.length_b   1.000
_cell.length_c   1.000
_cell.angle_alpha   90.00
_cell.angle_beta   90.00
_cell.angle_gamma   90.00
#
_symmetry.space_group_name_H-M   'P 1'
#
loop_
_entity.id
_entity.type
_entity.pdbx_description
1 polymer ?
#
loop_
_entity_poly.entity_id
_entity_poly.type
_entity_poly.pdbx_seq_one_letter_code
_entity_poly.pdbx_strand_id
1 'polypeptide(L)'
;MVDLGIITTVVISVAVVLLVIYFFYAHGVFKLPPFSCGLMLINAIIPFIMCIGILPYDISRCLFGSATTENFALRMTLEVFYWVSFVLTWAVGPIAVSYLRYSYSISLKYRIWFTIRENLIFYGSVLGVVVIGVAILLGTHQMTIENLFPLAISLANGYGLLVLCLCWGHGLVALPKTIWQMADPVNAYLFYLNQIANETALCARTIADGDIALTHCTTARDHLTGEMKELYDKVGNDRMIRLSQLKGELPIPDRCLNGESTDKRLKALESYDWEKCTNKQLMDFFHVLDNCIEHIEQTTSFVQDSSKQAFKALKAYEKRSTVTIILKRSLAIFVVLINAVCTWSEVALTFNNKFSLFYIISHIEMPQIVSILLVSTPILTYLICLGAWSLTHLRLGSFFRFIKGATNANTLNYFAIILCRLGPTAGFHYMQQIGAYDSEFQKVMGKMNVVVFIGTKWNIYAPVLMLVIMVIVAFNIIERIAKCCGKKVFSFDTTSMNYDDLAIGEEVLCEMEHEAKELIEEEGLRYSVIANKKSKPTPTRFKATNDTEEQLAQALNDL
;
A
#
# COMPACT_ATOMS: atom_id res chain seq x y z
N MET A 1 -8.18 5.32 42.50
CA MET A 1 -7.52 6.21 41.52
C MET A 1 -7.66 5.56 40.16
N VAL A 2 -8.14 6.28 39.14
CA VAL A 2 -8.19 5.74 37.77
C VAL A 2 -6.74 5.56 37.30
N ASP A 3 -6.41 4.38 36.80
CA ASP A 3 -5.10 4.09 36.23
C ASP A 3 -4.88 5.01 35.02
N LEU A 4 -3.97 5.98 35.17
CA LEU A 4 -3.70 7.01 34.16
C LEU A 4 -3.12 6.38 32.86
N GLY A 5 -2.56 5.17 32.94
CA GLY A 5 -2.18 4.36 31.78
C GLY A 5 -3.38 3.91 30.94
N ILE A 6 -4.52 3.58 31.57
CA ILE A 6 -5.75 3.20 30.87
C ILE A 6 -6.34 4.41 30.12
N ILE A 7 -6.40 5.58 30.77
CA ILE A 7 -6.87 6.82 30.11
C ILE A 7 -6.02 7.11 28.87
N THR A 8 -4.70 7.03 29.02
CA THR A 8 -3.74 7.24 27.93
C THR A 8 -3.98 6.25 26.78
N THR A 9 -4.19 4.97 27.11
CA THR A 9 -4.51 3.90 26.14
C THR A 9 -5.77 4.21 25.34
N VAL A 10 -6.84 4.67 26.00
CA VAL A 10 -8.11 5.01 25.33
C VAL A 10 -7.92 6.20 24.40
N VAL A 11 -7.25 7.27 24.85
CA VAL A 11 -7.00 8.46 24.04
C VAL A 11 -6.18 8.13 22.79
N ILE A 12 -5.10 7.35 22.94
CA ILE A 12 -4.28 6.90 21.81
C ILE A 12 -5.11 6.04 20.86
N SER A 13 -5.91 5.11 21.38
CA SER A 13 -6.77 4.23 20.56
C SER A 13 -7.77 5.04 19.72
N VAL A 14 -8.40 6.07 20.31
CA VAL A 14 -9.30 6.98 19.58
C VAL A 14 -8.56 7.75 18.49
N ALA A 15 -7.40 8.33 18.79
CA ALA A 15 -6.60 9.07 17.82
C ALA A 15 -6.19 8.17 16.63
N VAL A 16 -5.79 6.95 16.91
CA VAL A 16 -5.40 5.95 15.90
C VAL A 16 -6.59 5.52 15.04
N VAL A 17 -7.78 5.33 15.64
CA VAL A 17 -9.02 5.06 14.90
C VAL A 17 -9.32 6.18 13.90
N LEU A 18 -9.24 7.44 14.33
CA LEU A 18 -9.48 8.59 13.46
C LEU A 18 -8.47 8.65 12.30
N LEU A 19 -7.21 8.33 12.56
CA LEU A 19 -6.17 8.29 11.53
C LEU A 19 -6.43 7.18 10.50
N VAL A 20 -6.80 5.98 10.94
CA VAL A 20 -7.15 4.86 10.05
C VAL A 20 -8.39 5.21 9.21
N ILE A 21 -9.43 5.78 9.82
CA ILE A 21 -10.63 6.23 9.10
C ILE A 21 -10.26 7.28 8.05
N TYR A 22 -9.42 8.26 8.39
CA TYR A 22 -8.96 9.28 7.46
C TYR A 22 -8.17 8.68 6.29
N PHE A 23 -7.29 7.70 6.56
CA PHE A 23 -6.55 6.99 5.52
C PHE A 23 -7.50 6.30 4.53
N PHE A 24 -8.49 5.56 5.03
CA PHE A 24 -9.46 4.87 4.17
C PHE A 24 -10.40 5.87 3.45
N TYR A 25 -10.77 6.99 4.10
CA TYR A 25 -11.49 8.09 3.47
C TYR A 25 -10.74 8.65 2.26
N ALA A 26 -9.45 8.96 2.44
CA ALA A 26 -8.60 9.51 1.37
C ALA A 26 -8.46 8.55 0.18
N HIS A 27 -8.65 7.25 0.37
CA HIS A 27 -8.61 6.23 -0.68
C HIS A 27 -9.99 5.85 -1.23
N GLY A 28 -11.07 6.49 -0.77
CA GLY A 28 -12.40 6.37 -1.36
C GLY A 28 -13.29 5.27 -0.76
N VAL A 29 -13.01 4.76 0.45
CA VAL A 29 -13.78 3.66 1.07
C VAL A 29 -15.29 3.97 1.16
N PHE A 30 -15.67 5.23 1.37
CA PHE A 30 -17.06 5.64 1.56
C PHE A 30 -17.87 5.72 0.25
N LYS A 31 -17.23 5.50 -0.91
CA LYS A 31 -17.92 5.26 -2.18
C LYS A 31 -18.49 3.83 -2.26
N LEU A 32 -18.02 2.93 -1.39
CA LEU A 32 -18.46 1.54 -1.33
C LEU A 32 -19.73 1.40 -0.48
N PRO A 33 -20.48 0.29 -0.62
CA PRO A 33 -21.65 0.02 0.22
C PRO A 33 -21.32 0.09 1.73
N PRO A 34 -22.25 0.57 2.58
CA PRO A 34 -21.98 0.78 4.01
C PRO A 34 -21.47 -0.46 4.75
N PHE A 35 -22.02 -1.64 4.43
CA PHE A 35 -21.59 -2.90 5.02
C PHE A 35 -20.13 -3.23 4.69
N SER A 36 -19.73 -3.03 3.43
CA SER A 36 -18.34 -3.18 2.95
C SER A 36 -17.40 -2.27 3.70
N CYS A 37 -17.76 -0.99 3.79
CA CYS A 37 -16.98 0.03 4.46
C CYS A 37 -16.78 -0.32 5.93
N GLY A 38 -17.86 -0.67 6.64
CA GLY A 38 -17.82 -1.08 8.04
C GLY A 38 -16.90 -2.28 8.27
N LEU A 39 -17.00 -3.32 7.44
CA LEU A 39 -16.16 -4.50 7.57
C LEU A 39 -14.68 -4.20 7.33
N MET A 40 -14.35 -3.46 6.28
CA MET A 40 -12.96 -3.08 5.96
C MET A 40 -12.36 -2.21 7.06
N LEU A 41 -13.12 -1.24 7.57
CA LEU A 41 -12.68 -0.35 8.65
C LEU A 41 -12.45 -1.13 9.94
N ILE A 42 -13.39 -2.00 10.36
CA ILE A 42 -13.23 -2.84 11.56
C ILE A 42 -11.95 -3.69 11.43
N ASN A 43 -11.78 -4.35 10.28
CA ASN A 43 -10.63 -5.20 10.02
C ASN A 43 -9.31 -4.41 10.05
N ALA A 44 -9.29 -3.19 9.52
CA ALA A 44 -8.11 -2.34 9.55
C ALA A 44 -7.84 -1.71 10.91
N ILE A 45 -8.87 -1.38 11.70
CA ILE A 45 -8.74 -0.68 13.00
C ILE A 45 -8.16 -1.61 14.08
N ILE A 46 -8.61 -2.87 14.11
CA ILE A 46 -8.22 -3.86 15.13
C ILE A 46 -6.69 -3.95 15.34
N PRO A 47 -5.85 -4.19 14.30
CA PRO A 47 -4.41 -4.34 14.50
C PRO A 47 -3.76 -3.04 15.00
N PHE A 48 -4.27 -1.87 14.60
CA PHE A 48 -3.74 -0.60 15.06
C PHE A 48 -4.11 -0.29 16.51
N ILE A 49 -5.36 -0.52 16.94
CA ILE A 49 -5.74 -0.41 18.36
C ILE A 49 -4.92 -1.38 19.20
N MET A 50 -4.84 -2.63 18.76
CA MET A 50 -4.15 -3.68 19.52
C MET A 50 -2.66 -3.35 19.71
N CYS A 51 -1.96 -2.93 18.64
CA CYS A 51 -0.52 -2.71 18.68
C CYS A 51 -0.10 -1.30 19.12
N ILE A 52 -0.88 -0.25 18.83
CA ILE A 52 -0.50 1.14 19.15
C ILE A 52 -1.23 1.64 20.39
N GLY A 53 -2.45 1.17 20.63
CA GLY A 53 -3.23 1.51 21.82
C GLY A 53 -2.89 0.61 23.00
N ILE A 54 -3.24 -0.68 22.90
CA ILE A 54 -3.28 -1.62 24.03
C ILE A 54 -1.89 -2.14 24.41
N LEU A 55 -1.09 -2.55 23.42
CA LEU A 55 0.21 -3.19 23.66
C LEU A 55 1.21 -2.32 24.45
N PRO A 56 1.35 -1.00 24.20
CA PRO A 56 2.19 -0.14 25.04
C PRO A 56 1.84 -0.16 26.53
N TYR A 57 0.55 -0.28 26.86
CA TYR A 57 0.10 -0.39 28.24
C TYR A 57 0.45 -1.75 28.84
N ASP A 58 0.27 -2.85 28.10
CA ASP A 58 0.73 -4.19 28.52
C ASP A 58 2.24 -4.21 28.78
N ILE A 59 3.04 -3.61 27.89
CA ILE A 59 4.50 -3.47 28.05
C ILE A 59 4.84 -2.72 29.33
N SER A 60 4.21 -1.55 29.55
CA SER A 60 4.50 -0.73 30.73
C SER A 60 4.19 -1.46 32.04
N ARG A 61 3.15 -2.29 32.06
CA ARG A 61 2.81 -3.14 33.20
C ARG A 61 3.77 -4.30 33.37
N CYS A 62 4.19 -4.92 32.28
CA CYS A 62 5.15 -6.04 32.31
C CYS A 62 6.52 -5.60 32.82
N LEU A 63 7.02 -4.43 32.39
CA LEU A 63 8.37 -3.97 32.74
C LEU A 63 8.43 -3.19 34.05
N PHE A 64 7.39 -2.40 34.38
CA PHE A 64 7.41 -1.49 35.53
C PHE A 64 6.26 -1.72 36.52
N GLY A 65 5.35 -2.65 36.26
CA GLY A 65 4.26 -3.00 37.18
C GLY A 65 4.74 -3.88 38.33
N SER A 66 3.97 -3.92 39.42
CA SER A 66 4.22 -4.86 40.51
C SER A 66 3.99 -6.30 40.02
N ALA A 67 5.00 -7.16 40.18
CA ALA A 67 5.14 -8.51 39.62
C ALA A 67 4.03 -9.56 39.94
N THR A 68 2.94 -9.18 40.61
CA THR A 68 1.97 -10.12 41.21
C THR A 68 0.54 -10.07 40.67
N THR A 69 0.23 -9.26 39.65
CA THR A 69 -1.17 -9.17 39.15
C THR A 69 -1.28 -9.48 37.67
N GLU A 70 -1.50 -10.76 37.35
CA GLU A 70 -2.11 -11.15 36.09
C GLU A 70 -3.35 -10.30 35.84
N ASN A 71 -3.44 -9.69 34.67
CA ASN A 71 -4.60 -8.85 34.34
C ASN A 71 -5.53 -9.61 33.41
N PHE A 72 -6.50 -10.31 34.01
CA PHE A 72 -7.49 -11.09 33.27
C PHE A 72 -8.25 -10.24 32.23
N ALA A 73 -8.65 -9.01 32.58
CA ALA A 73 -9.40 -8.14 31.67
C ALA A 73 -8.55 -7.71 30.45
N LEU A 74 -7.26 -7.39 30.67
CA LEU A 74 -6.33 -7.06 29.59
C LEU A 74 -6.09 -8.26 28.68
N ARG A 75 -5.82 -9.44 29.25
CA ARG A 75 -5.64 -10.70 28.51
C ARG A 75 -6.87 -11.04 27.68
N MET A 76 -8.06 -10.99 28.29
CA MET A 76 -9.33 -11.23 27.60
C MET A 76 -9.53 -10.24 26.44
N THR A 77 -9.20 -8.95 26.64
CA THR A 77 -9.29 -7.94 25.57
C THR A 77 -8.36 -8.31 24.42
N LEU A 78 -7.10 -8.64 24.70
CA LEU A 78 -6.12 -9.04 23.68
C LEU A 78 -6.52 -10.33 22.97
N GLU A 79 -7.07 -11.33 23.68
CA GLU A 79 -7.62 -12.55 23.09
C GLU A 79 -8.78 -12.24 22.13
N VAL A 80 -9.70 -11.36 22.51
CA VAL A 80 -10.81 -10.94 21.62
C VAL A 80 -10.27 -10.27 20.37
N PHE A 81 -9.38 -9.28 20.48
CA PHE A 81 -8.80 -8.61 19.31
C PHE A 81 -8.02 -9.59 18.41
N TYR A 82 -7.27 -10.52 18.99
CA TYR A 82 -6.53 -11.55 18.26
C TYR A 82 -7.45 -12.52 17.52
N TRP A 83 -8.46 -13.09 18.19
CA TRP A 83 -9.36 -14.06 17.57
C TRP A 83 -10.32 -13.42 16.57
N VAL A 84 -10.81 -12.22 16.85
CA VAL A 84 -11.62 -11.47 15.88
C VAL A 84 -10.80 -11.15 14.64
N SER A 85 -9.57 -10.64 14.78
CA SER A 85 -8.70 -10.44 13.61
C SER A 85 -8.38 -11.74 12.87
N PHE A 86 -8.22 -12.86 13.58
CA PHE A 86 -7.97 -14.17 12.97
C PHE A 86 -9.16 -14.62 12.10
N VAL A 87 -10.36 -14.56 12.65
CA VAL A 87 -11.61 -14.92 11.95
C VAL A 87 -11.87 -13.96 10.78
N LEU A 88 -11.63 -12.67 10.97
CA LEU A 88 -11.75 -11.67 9.90
C LEU A 88 -10.74 -11.91 8.78
N THR A 89 -9.53 -12.37 9.08
CA THR A 89 -8.49 -12.64 8.08
C THR A 89 -8.81 -13.88 7.25
N TRP A 90 -9.18 -14.99 7.91
CA TRP A 90 -9.22 -16.31 7.25
C TRP A 90 -10.62 -16.77 6.85
N ALA A 91 -11.67 -16.28 7.51
CA ALA A 91 -13.06 -16.66 7.22
C ALA A 91 -13.84 -15.52 6.55
N VAL A 92 -13.98 -14.38 7.22
CA VAL A 92 -14.89 -13.32 6.75
C VAL A 92 -14.29 -12.53 5.59
N GLY A 93 -13.04 -12.12 5.70
CA GLY A 93 -12.36 -11.24 4.75
C GLY A 93 -12.37 -11.77 3.31
N PRO A 94 -11.89 -13.00 3.02
CA PRO A 94 -11.85 -13.55 1.67
C PRO A 94 -13.24 -13.68 1.02
N ILE A 95 -14.22 -14.13 1.82
CA ILE A 95 -15.62 -14.21 1.40
C ILE A 95 -16.18 -12.82 1.11
N ALA A 96 -15.88 -11.84 1.97
CA ALA A 96 -16.32 -10.47 1.77
C ALA A 96 -15.70 -9.81 0.54
N VAL A 97 -14.40 -9.99 0.25
CA VAL A 97 -13.78 -9.51 -1.01
C VAL A 97 -14.63 -9.95 -2.19
N SER A 98 -14.88 -11.25 -2.26
CA SER A 98 -15.53 -11.84 -3.42
C SER A 98 -17.00 -11.44 -3.47
N TYR A 99 -17.71 -11.42 -2.33
CA TYR A 99 -19.11 -10.99 -2.29
C TYR A 99 -19.30 -9.50 -2.68
N LEU A 100 -18.40 -8.63 -2.23
CA LEU A 100 -18.49 -7.19 -2.42
C LEU A 100 -18.06 -6.73 -3.82
N ARG A 101 -17.27 -7.54 -4.53
CA ARG A 101 -16.97 -7.35 -5.96
C ARG A 101 -18.24 -7.32 -6.83
N TYR A 102 -19.29 -8.04 -6.45
CA TYR A 102 -20.52 -8.18 -7.24
C TYR A 102 -21.64 -7.20 -6.84
N SER A 103 -21.28 -5.95 -6.55
CA SER A 103 -22.10 -5.06 -5.71
C SER A 103 -23.52 -4.78 -6.22
N TYR A 104 -23.83 -4.78 -7.54
CA TYR A 104 -25.15 -4.28 -7.96
C TYR A 104 -25.94 -5.01 -9.07
N SER A 105 -25.42 -6.02 -9.77
CA SER A 105 -26.15 -6.59 -10.94
C SER A 105 -26.68 -8.01 -10.80
N ILE A 106 -26.22 -8.77 -9.81
CA ILE A 106 -26.37 -10.23 -9.84
C ILE A 106 -27.39 -10.72 -8.80
N SER A 107 -28.26 -11.66 -9.18
CA SER A 107 -29.13 -12.41 -8.26
C SER A 107 -28.31 -13.00 -7.09
N LEU A 108 -28.86 -13.01 -5.87
CA LEU A 108 -28.16 -13.48 -4.66
C LEU A 108 -27.51 -14.86 -4.85
N LYS A 109 -28.19 -15.76 -5.56
CA LYS A 109 -27.70 -17.11 -5.89
C LYS A 109 -26.39 -17.08 -6.67
N TYR A 110 -26.31 -16.22 -7.68
CA TYR A 110 -25.12 -16.11 -8.53
C TYR A 110 -23.98 -15.39 -7.80
N ARG A 111 -24.28 -14.37 -6.98
CA ARG A 111 -23.27 -13.72 -6.11
C ARG A 111 -22.57 -14.74 -5.22
N ILE A 112 -23.33 -15.63 -4.57
CA ILE A 112 -22.79 -16.70 -3.74
C ILE A 112 -21.95 -17.67 -4.56
N TRP A 113 -22.42 -18.10 -5.74
CA TRP A 113 -21.67 -19.01 -6.61
C TRP A 113 -20.32 -18.43 -7.06
N PHE A 114 -20.30 -17.18 -7.52
CA PHE A 114 -19.05 -16.50 -7.90
C PHE A 114 -18.11 -16.32 -6.70
N THR A 115 -18.67 -15.93 -5.54
CA THR A 115 -17.93 -15.82 -4.28
C THR A 115 -17.23 -17.13 -3.93
N ILE A 116 -17.93 -18.26 -4.03
CA ILE A 116 -17.35 -19.58 -3.77
C ILE A 116 -16.27 -19.90 -4.81
N ARG A 117 -16.58 -19.73 -6.10
CA ARG A 117 -15.65 -20.06 -7.19
C ARG A 117 -14.33 -19.30 -7.12
N GLU A 118 -14.36 -18.00 -6.84
CA GLU A 118 -13.14 -17.20 -6.70
C GLU A 118 -12.35 -17.57 -5.44
N ASN A 119 -13.04 -17.86 -4.34
CA ASN A 119 -12.39 -18.27 -3.09
C ASN A 119 -11.86 -19.72 -3.13
N LEU A 120 -12.28 -20.59 -4.05
CA LEU A 120 -11.74 -21.94 -4.19
C LEU A 120 -10.23 -21.93 -4.46
N ILE A 121 -9.72 -20.97 -5.23
CA ILE A 121 -8.27 -20.85 -5.48
C ILE A 121 -7.55 -20.45 -4.19
N PHE A 122 -8.09 -19.47 -3.47
CA PHE A 122 -7.52 -19.01 -2.19
C PHE A 122 -7.52 -20.14 -1.16
N TYR A 123 -8.67 -20.75 -0.87
CA TYR A 123 -8.76 -21.84 0.10
C TYR A 123 -8.04 -23.11 -0.36
N GLY A 124 -7.98 -23.37 -1.67
CA GLY A 124 -7.16 -24.44 -2.24
C GLY A 124 -5.67 -24.22 -1.97
N SER A 125 -5.18 -22.97 -2.11
CA SER A 125 -3.79 -22.63 -1.77
C SER A 125 -3.51 -22.77 -0.26
N VAL A 126 -4.43 -22.34 0.59
CA VAL A 126 -4.34 -22.51 2.05
C VAL A 126 -4.30 -24.00 2.42
N LEU A 127 -5.18 -24.80 1.83
CA LEU A 127 -5.20 -26.25 2.04
C LEU A 127 -3.87 -26.89 1.61
N GLY A 128 -3.30 -26.48 0.49
CA GLY A 128 -1.98 -26.95 0.03
C GLY A 128 -0.87 -26.67 1.06
N VAL A 129 -0.83 -25.46 1.64
CA VAL A 129 0.14 -25.12 2.70
C VAL A 129 -0.07 -25.96 3.96
N VAL A 130 -1.33 -26.19 4.36
CA VAL A 130 -1.66 -27.04 5.51
C VAL A 130 -1.22 -28.48 5.26
N VAL A 131 -1.43 -29.04 4.06
CA VAL A 131 -0.98 -30.39 3.68
C VAL A 131 0.54 -30.52 3.79
N ILE A 132 1.30 -29.52 3.34
CA ILE A 132 2.76 -29.48 3.52
C ILE A 132 3.13 -29.46 5.01
N GLY A 133 2.44 -28.64 5.82
CA GLY A 133 2.65 -28.60 7.27
C GLY A 133 2.38 -29.95 7.95
N VAL A 134 1.31 -30.64 7.55
CA VAL A 134 0.99 -32.00 8.02
C VAL A 134 2.06 -33.00 7.60
N ALA A 135 2.56 -32.93 6.37
CA ALA A 135 3.65 -33.79 5.90
C ALA A 135 4.94 -33.61 6.72
N ILE A 136 5.26 -32.37 7.11
CA ILE A 136 6.40 -32.08 8.01
C ILE A 136 6.19 -32.73 9.38
N LEU A 137 5.00 -32.58 9.98
CA LEU A 137 4.70 -33.18 11.28
C LEU A 137 4.75 -34.72 11.25
N LEU A 138 4.30 -35.34 10.14
CA LEU A 138 4.42 -36.78 9.92
C LEU A 138 5.90 -37.20 9.92
N GLY A 139 6.75 -36.44 9.22
CA GLY A 139 8.20 -36.69 9.17
C GLY A 139 8.93 -36.48 10.51
N THR A 140 8.40 -35.63 11.40
CA THR A 140 8.97 -35.41 12.75
C THR A 140 8.37 -36.32 13.83
N HIS A 141 7.50 -37.27 13.48
CA HIS A 141 6.81 -38.18 14.41
C HIS A 141 5.98 -37.48 15.50
N GLN A 142 5.50 -36.25 15.27
CA GLN A 142 4.71 -35.46 16.23
C GLN A 142 3.20 -35.43 15.89
N MET A 143 2.74 -36.36 15.07
CA MET A 143 1.36 -36.35 14.56
C MET A 143 0.36 -36.93 15.56
N THR A 144 -0.41 -36.02 16.17
CA THR A 144 -1.70 -36.30 16.81
C THR A 144 -2.76 -35.40 16.18
N ILE A 145 -4.02 -35.86 16.12
CA ILE A 145 -5.15 -35.05 15.62
C ILE A 145 -5.29 -33.75 16.44
N GLU A 146 -4.92 -33.80 17.73
CA GLU A 146 -4.89 -32.66 18.65
C GLU A 146 -3.92 -31.55 18.21
N ASN A 147 -2.87 -31.88 17.45
CA ASN A 147 -1.89 -30.91 16.96
C ASN A 147 -2.32 -30.17 15.68
N LEU A 148 -3.45 -30.52 15.06
CA LEU A 148 -3.89 -29.93 13.80
C LEU A 148 -4.37 -28.47 13.95
N PHE A 149 -5.10 -28.16 15.02
CA PHE A 149 -5.56 -26.80 15.28
C PHE A 149 -4.40 -25.85 15.66
N PRO A 150 -3.47 -26.24 16.57
CA PRO A 150 -2.24 -25.48 16.78
C PRO A 150 -1.37 -25.30 15.53
N LEU A 151 -1.29 -26.30 14.64
CA LEU A 151 -0.59 -26.17 13.37
C LEU A 151 -1.18 -25.04 12.52
N ALA A 152 -2.51 -24.98 12.38
CA ALA A 152 -3.18 -23.93 11.61
C ALA A 152 -2.88 -22.52 12.16
N ILE A 153 -2.89 -22.36 13.50
CA ILE A 153 -2.52 -21.10 14.16
C ILE A 153 -1.06 -20.75 13.86
N SER A 154 -0.16 -21.74 13.99
CA SER A 154 1.27 -21.55 13.78
C SER A 154 1.58 -21.15 12.33
N LEU A 155 0.95 -21.81 11.34
CA LEU A 155 1.06 -21.46 9.92
C LEU A 155 0.49 -20.07 9.62
N ALA A 156 -0.68 -19.72 10.19
CA ALA A 156 -1.28 -18.40 10.01
C ALA A 156 -0.40 -17.27 10.56
N ASN A 157 0.28 -17.52 11.69
CA ASN A 157 1.22 -16.55 12.25
C ASN A 157 2.56 -16.57 11.50
N GLY A 158 3.00 -17.72 10.99
CA GLY A 158 4.10 -17.86 10.03
C GLY A 158 3.92 -17.01 8.77
N TYR A 159 2.69 -16.94 8.24
CA TYR A 159 2.34 -16.02 7.17
C TYR A 159 2.54 -14.55 7.58
N GLY A 160 2.07 -14.16 8.77
CA GLY A 160 2.30 -12.80 9.30
C GLY A 160 3.79 -12.46 9.44
N LEU A 161 4.61 -13.43 9.84
CA LEU A 161 6.06 -13.29 9.97
C LEU A 161 6.76 -13.10 8.61
N LEU A 162 6.34 -13.85 7.59
CA LEU A 162 6.81 -13.66 6.21
C LEU A 162 6.46 -12.26 5.69
N VAL A 163 5.21 -11.84 5.88
CA VAL A 163 4.74 -10.49 5.51
C VAL A 163 5.55 -9.43 6.23
N LEU A 164 5.84 -9.60 7.53
CA LEU A 164 6.67 -8.69 8.29
C LEU A 164 8.06 -8.54 7.67
N CYS A 165 8.73 -9.64 7.35
CA CYS A 165 10.07 -9.59 6.73
C CYS A 165 10.05 -8.89 5.37
N LEU A 166 9.01 -9.14 4.55
CA LEU A 166 8.81 -8.48 3.26
C LEU A 166 8.58 -6.97 3.42
N CYS A 167 7.67 -6.58 4.31
CA CYS A 167 7.29 -5.19 4.50
C CYS A 167 8.39 -4.37 5.18
N TRP A 168 9.03 -4.90 6.22
CA TRP A 168 10.14 -4.20 6.87
C TRP A 168 11.38 -4.21 6.00
N GLY A 169 11.73 -5.32 5.37
CA GLY A 169 12.88 -5.40 4.46
C GLY A 169 12.78 -4.41 3.29
N HIS A 170 11.58 -4.24 2.72
CA HIS A 170 11.34 -3.22 1.70
C HIS A 170 11.28 -1.81 2.30
N GLY A 171 10.45 -1.59 3.33
CA GLY A 171 10.20 -0.29 3.92
C GLY A 171 11.45 0.40 4.48
N LEU A 172 12.31 -0.35 5.17
CA LEU A 172 13.53 0.17 5.81
C LEU A 172 14.50 0.83 4.79
N VAL A 173 14.47 0.39 3.53
CA VAL A 173 15.33 0.92 2.47
C VAL A 173 14.57 1.87 1.54
N ALA A 174 13.38 1.48 1.08
CA ALA A 174 12.62 2.23 0.10
C ALA A 174 12.09 3.56 0.66
N LEU A 175 11.69 3.63 1.93
CA LEU A 175 11.14 4.84 2.54
C LEU A 175 12.14 6.01 2.55
N PRO A 176 13.32 5.92 3.19
CA PRO A 176 14.28 7.02 3.21
C PRO A 176 14.79 7.36 1.81
N LYS A 177 14.98 6.36 0.94
CA LYS A 177 15.38 6.56 -0.46
C LYS A 177 14.36 7.41 -1.21
N THR A 178 13.07 7.10 -1.05
CA THR A 178 11.97 7.87 -1.65
C THR A 178 11.93 9.30 -1.11
N ILE A 179 12.03 9.50 0.21
CA ILE A 179 12.05 10.84 0.81
C ILE A 179 13.24 11.66 0.27
N TRP A 180 14.43 11.05 0.20
CA TRP A 180 15.64 11.70 -0.31
C TRP A 180 15.50 12.11 -1.78
N GLN A 181 14.98 11.21 -2.63
CA GLN A 181 14.81 11.46 -4.05
C GLN A 181 13.73 12.53 -4.31
N MET A 182 12.62 12.47 -3.58
CA MET A 182 11.53 13.46 -3.62
C MET A 182 11.86 14.81 -2.97
N ALA A 183 12.99 14.92 -2.27
CA ALA A 183 13.44 16.18 -1.68
C ALA A 183 13.86 17.18 -2.76
N ASP A 184 14.43 16.70 -3.86
CA ASP A 184 14.78 17.51 -5.03
C ASP A 184 13.52 17.70 -5.90
N PRO A 185 13.03 18.94 -6.07
CA PRO A 185 11.83 19.20 -6.86
C PRO A 185 11.98 18.80 -8.33
N VAL A 186 13.21 18.79 -8.88
CA VAL A 186 13.44 18.32 -10.26
C VAL A 186 13.14 16.82 -10.35
N ASN A 187 13.67 16.03 -9.43
CA ASN A 187 13.45 14.58 -9.41
C ASN A 187 11.96 14.26 -9.22
N ALA A 188 11.31 14.96 -8.28
CA ALA A 188 9.89 14.79 -8.03
C ALA A 188 9.06 15.13 -9.28
N TYR A 189 9.34 16.26 -9.94
CA TYR A 189 8.64 16.68 -11.15
C TYR A 189 8.77 15.65 -12.27
N LEU A 190 10.00 15.28 -12.64
CA LEU A 190 10.25 14.30 -13.72
C LEU A 190 9.66 12.92 -13.40
N PHE A 191 9.71 12.51 -12.14
CA PHE A 191 9.09 11.27 -11.68
C PHE A 191 7.57 11.27 -11.87
N TYR A 192 6.89 12.36 -11.51
CA TYR A 192 5.44 12.46 -11.69
C TYR A 192 5.05 12.60 -13.17
N LEU A 193 5.82 13.30 -14.01
CA LEU A 193 5.59 13.31 -15.45
C LEU A 193 5.65 11.89 -16.06
N ASN A 194 6.66 11.10 -15.67
CA ASN A 194 6.76 9.73 -16.12
C ASN A 194 5.59 8.86 -15.60
N GLN A 195 5.07 9.12 -14.39
CA GLN A 195 3.86 8.44 -13.91
C GLN A 195 2.63 8.80 -14.74
N ILE A 196 2.43 10.09 -15.01
CA ILE A 196 1.34 10.58 -15.86
C ILE A 196 1.39 9.87 -17.21
N ALA A 197 2.54 9.88 -17.89
CA ALA A 197 2.68 9.27 -19.21
C ALA A 197 2.36 7.76 -19.24
N ASN A 198 2.87 7.00 -18.27
CA ASN A 198 2.59 5.57 -18.18
C ASN A 198 1.11 5.28 -17.92
N GLU A 199 0.47 6.11 -17.11
CA GLU A 199 -0.93 5.95 -16.74
C GLU A 199 -1.88 6.46 -17.81
N THR A 200 -1.48 7.47 -18.58
CA THR A 200 -2.14 7.89 -19.82
C THR A 200 -2.14 6.75 -20.84
N ALA A 201 -1.02 6.03 -21.00
CA ALA A 201 -0.97 4.86 -21.86
C ALA A 201 -1.86 3.70 -21.38
N LEU A 202 -2.00 3.52 -20.06
CA LEU A 202 -2.96 2.56 -19.50
C LEU A 202 -4.41 3.04 -19.70
N CYS A 203 -4.67 4.33 -19.51
CA CYS A 203 -5.96 4.96 -19.71
C CYS A 203 -6.45 4.75 -21.15
N ALA A 204 -5.60 4.98 -22.15
CA ALA A 204 -5.88 4.73 -23.56
C ALA A 204 -6.36 3.28 -23.82
N ARG A 205 -5.74 2.29 -23.17
CA ARG A 205 -6.17 0.88 -23.26
C ARG A 205 -7.52 0.66 -22.59
N THR A 206 -7.73 1.20 -21.40
CA THR A 206 -9.01 1.05 -20.67
C THR A 206 -10.17 1.74 -21.40
N ILE A 207 -9.89 2.76 -22.19
CA ILE A 207 -10.87 3.45 -23.04
C ILE A 207 -11.19 2.59 -24.27
N ALA A 208 -10.18 2.01 -24.91
CA ALA A 208 -10.41 1.05 -25.99
C ALA A 208 -11.25 -0.16 -25.51
N ASP A 209 -11.00 -0.65 -24.29
CA ASP A 209 -11.83 -1.65 -23.63
C ASP A 209 -13.28 -1.15 -23.45
N GLY A 210 -13.45 0.11 -23.02
CA GLY A 210 -14.73 0.78 -22.89
C GLY A 210 -15.51 0.91 -24.21
N ASP A 211 -14.84 1.16 -25.33
CA ASP A 211 -15.45 1.28 -26.65
C ASP A 211 -15.99 -0.06 -27.18
N ILE A 212 -15.22 -1.13 -26.98
CA ILE A 212 -15.67 -2.48 -27.29
C ILE A 212 -16.84 -2.86 -26.38
N ALA A 213 -16.76 -2.55 -25.09
CA ALA A 213 -17.83 -2.76 -24.13
C ALA A 213 -19.13 -2.03 -24.54
N LEU A 214 -19.06 -0.77 -24.97
CA LEU A 214 -20.20 -0.01 -25.46
C LEU A 214 -20.79 -0.62 -26.74
N THR A 215 -19.95 -1.12 -27.64
CA THR A 215 -20.40 -1.86 -28.83
C THR A 215 -21.23 -3.07 -28.41
N HIS A 216 -20.73 -3.88 -27.47
CA HIS A 216 -21.50 -5.00 -26.92
C HIS A 216 -22.76 -4.57 -26.18
N CYS A 217 -22.77 -3.42 -25.48
CA CYS A 217 -23.98 -2.87 -24.88
C CYS A 217 -25.06 -2.61 -25.92
N THR A 218 -24.70 -2.00 -27.05
CA THR A 218 -25.66 -1.74 -28.14
C THR A 218 -26.16 -3.04 -28.76
N THR A 219 -25.26 -3.97 -29.10
CA THR A 219 -25.64 -5.27 -29.66
C THR A 219 -26.55 -6.06 -28.72
N ALA A 220 -26.19 -6.14 -27.43
CA ALA A 220 -27.00 -6.81 -26.41
C ALA A 220 -28.38 -6.15 -26.28
N ARG A 221 -28.43 -4.82 -26.20
CA ARG A 221 -29.70 -4.09 -26.09
C ARG A 221 -30.65 -4.39 -27.24
N ASP A 222 -30.11 -4.55 -28.45
CA ASP A 222 -30.92 -4.67 -29.67
C ASP A 222 -31.34 -6.13 -29.94
N HIS A 223 -30.59 -7.13 -29.47
CA HIS A 223 -30.84 -8.56 -29.75
C HIS A 223 -31.37 -9.36 -28.54
N LEU A 224 -31.23 -8.86 -27.31
CA LEU A 224 -31.80 -9.52 -26.14
C LEU A 224 -33.33 -9.54 -26.21
N THR A 225 -33.92 -10.68 -25.85
CA THR A 225 -35.38 -10.86 -25.81
C THR A 225 -35.85 -11.43 -24.47
N GLY A 226 -37.15 -11.33 -24.18
CA GLY A 226 -37.78 -11.89 -22.99
C GLY A 226 -37.20 -11.36 -21.66
N GLU A 227 -37.07 -12.25 -20.68
CA GLU A 227 -36.60 -11.91 -19.32
C GLU A 227 -35.19 -11.27 -19.31
N MET A 228 -34.31 -11.65 -20.25
CA MET A 228 -32.96 -11.10 -20.32
C MET A 228 -32.96 -9.63 -20.76
N LYS A 229 -33.89 -9.27 -21.65
CA LYS A 229 -34.07 -7.88 -22.10
C LYS A 229 -34.57 -7.00 -20.95
N GLU A 230 -35.57 -7.45 -20.21
CA GLU A 230 -36.06 -6.73 -19.02
C GLU A 230 -34.96 -6.51 -17.98
N LEU A 231 -34.14 -7.54 -17.75
CA LEU A 231 -33.02 -7.46 -16.82
C LEU A 231 -31.94 -6.46 -17.30
N TYR A 232 -31.63 -6.46 -18.60
CA TYR A 232 -30.73 -5.48 -19.21
C TYR A 232 -31.29 -4.06 -19.11
N ASP A 233 -32.57 -3.87 -19.39
CA ASP A 233 -33.15 -2.54 -19.37
C ASP A 233 -33.18 -1.94 -17.96
N LYS A 234 -33.36 -2.78 -16.94
CA LYS A 234 -33.36 -2.39 -15.53
C LYS A 234 -31.97 -2.03 -14.98
N VAL A 235 -30.91 -2.67 -15.47
CA VAL A 235 -29.59 -2.66 -14.79
C VAL A 235 -28.41 -2.37 -15.72
N GLY A 236 -28.52 -2.74 -17.00
CA GLY A 236 -27.50 -2.52 -18.03
C GLY A 236 -27.49 -1.10 -18.58
N ASN A 237 -28.66 -0.46 -18.73
CA ASN A 237 -28.75 0.91 -19.27
C ASN A 237 -27.96 1.93 -18.45
N ASP A 238 -28.07 1.90 -17.12
CA ASP A 238 -27.33 2.81 -16.24
C ASP A 238 -25.81 2.65 -16.39
N ARG A 239 -25.33 1.42 -16.58
CA ARG A 239 -23.91 1.12 -16.81
C ARG A 239 -23.43 1.69 -18.14
N MET A 240 -24.21 1.48 -19.19
CA MET A 240 -23.92 2.01 -20.53
C MET A 240 -23.86 3.53 -20.51
N ILE A 241 -24.82 4.19 -19.83
CA ILE A 241 -24.84 5.65 -19.67
C ILE A 241 -23.60 6.11 -18.91
N ARG A 242 -23.30 5.50 -17.76
CA ARG A 242 -22.12 5.86 -16.95
C ARG A 242 -20.81 5.68 -17.72
N LEU A 243 -20.66 4.58 -18.46
CA LEU A 243 -19.47 4.32 -19.26
C LEU A 243 -19.29 5.37 -20.37
N SER A 244 -20.39 5.74 -21.04
CA SER A 244 -20.39 6.80 -22.06
C SER A 244 -20.02 8.18 -21.46
N GLN A 245 -20.59 8.53 -20.30
CA GLN A 245 -20.27 9.77 -19.59
C GLN A 245 -18.80 9.84 -19.17
N LEU A 246 -18.28 8.79 -18.53
CA LEU A 246 -16.89 8.73 -18.09
C LEU A 246 -15.90 8.90 -19.24
N LYS A 247 -16.23 8.38 -20.43
CA LYS A 247 -15.42 8.57 -21.63
C LYS A 247 -15.47 10.02 -22.13
N GLY A 248 -16.62 10.69 -22.02
CA GLY A 248 -16.79 12.09 -22.45
C GLY A 248 -16.09 13.11 -21.55
N GLU A 249 -15.87 12.78 -20.28
CA GLU A 249 -15.31 13.70 -19.26
C GLU A 249 -13.79 13.54 -19.05
N LEU A 250 -13.09 12.85 -19.96
CA LEU A 250 -11.68 12.53 -19.77
C LEU A 250 -10.79 13.78 -19.89
N PRO A 251 -9.95 14.07 -18.88
CA PRO A 251 -9.07 15.23 -18.89
C PRO A 251 -7.74 14.94 -19.61
N ILE A 252 -7.75 14.13 -20.67
CA ILE A 252 -6.56 13.66 -21.39
C ILE A 252 -6.68 14.05 -22.87
N PRO A 253 -5.61 14.53 -23.53
CA PRO A 253 -5.64 14.87 -24.95
C PRO A 253 -6.09 13.70 -25.84
N ASP A 254 -6.94 13.98 -26.84
CA ASP A 254 -7.46 12.97 -27.78
C ASP A 254 -6.36 12.19 -28.50
N ARG A 255 -5.23 12.83 -28.81
CA ARG A 255 -4.09 12.18 -29.48
C ARG A 255 -3.45 11.07 -28.66
N CYS A 256 -3.61 11.10 -27.33
CA CYS A 256 -3.12 10.07 -26.42
C CYS A 256 -4.04 8.85 -26.34
N LEU A 257 -5.23 8.89 -26.96
CA LEU A 257 -6.26 7.85 -26.86
C LEU A 257 -6.08 6.67 -27.85
N ASN A 258 -4.90 6.54 -28.45
CA ASN A 258 -4.61 5.46 -29.41
C ASN A 258 -4.22 4.17 -28.68
N GLY A 259 -5.20 3.51 -28.07
CA GLY A 259 -5.04 2.22 -27.39
C GLY A 259 -5.69 1.06 -28.16
N GLU A 260 -5.16 -0.15 -27.97
CA GLU A 260 -5.82 -1.39 -28.39
C GLU A 260 -6.25 -2.20 -27.16
N SER A 261 -7.44 -2.79 -27.24
CA SER A 261 -7.93 -3.71 -26.21
C SER A 261 -7.14 -5.01 -26.23
N THR A 262 -6.71 -5.43 -25.04
CA THR A 262 -6.07 -6.74 -24.83
C THR A 262 -6.86 -7.62 -23.87
N ASP A 263 -8.02 -7.17 -23.39
CA ASP A 263 -8.82 -7.93 -22.43
C ASP A 263 -9.45 -9.15 -23.10
N LYS A 264 -8.98 -10.34 -22.67
CA LYS A 264 -9.49 -11.64 -23.15
C LYS A 264 -10.98 -11.83 -22.85
N ARG A 265 -11.50 -11.16 -21.81
CA ARG A 265 -12.91 -11.26 -21.41
C ARG A 265 -13.81 -10.55 -22.41
N LEU A 266 -13.40 -9.39 -22.93
CA LEU A 266 -14.12 -8.67 -23.99
C LEU A 266 -14.13 -9.50 -25.28
N LYS A 267 -12.99 -10.06 -25.67
CA LYS A 267 -12.91 -10.98 -26.83
C LYS A 267 -13.83 -12.20 -26.69
N ALA A 268 -13.99 -12.72 -25.46
CA ALA A 268 -14.91 -13.84 -25.23
C ALA A 268 -16.38 -13.47 -25.48
N LEU A 269 -16.77 -12.20 -25.33
CA LEU A 269 -18.14 -11.73 -25.60
C LEU A 269 -18.49 -11.75 -27.10
N GLU A 270 -17.50 -11.73 -28.00
CA GLU A 270 -17.75 -11.84 -29.45
C GLU A 270 -18.42 -13.17 -29.83
N SER A 271 -18.16 -14.23 -29.05
CA SER A 271 -18.76 -15.55 -29.26
C SER A 271 -20.18 -15.70 -28.70
N TYR A 272 -20.73 -14.65 -28.06
CA TYR A 272 -22.04 -14.74 -27.43
C TYR A 272 -23.15 -14.57 -28.46
N ASP A 273 -24.05 -15.55 -28.50
CA ASP A 273 -25.35 -15.42 -29.17
C ASP A 273 -26.31 -14.68 -28.25
N TRP A 274 -26.52 -13.38 -28.51
CA TRP A 274 -27.33 -12.51 -27.67
C TRP A 274 -28.81 -12.90 -27.66
N GLU A 275 -29.34 -13.51 -28.74
CA GLU A 275 -30.74 -13.95 -28.77
C GLU A 275 -30.98 -15.14 -27.82
N LYS A 276 -29.97 -16.00 -27.67
CA LYS A 276 -30.00 -17.17 -26.78
C LYS A 276 -29.17 -16.96 -25.51
N CYS A 277 -28.94 -15.71 -25.14
CA CYS A 277 -28.09 -15.36 -24.02
C CYS A 277 -28.65 -15.95 -22.71
N THR A 278 -27.82 -16.71 -22.01
CA THR A 278 -28.18 -17.22 -20.69
C THR A 278 -28.03 -16.13 -19.63
N ASN A 279 -28.79 -16.23 -18.54
CA ASN A 279 -28.66 -15.34 -17.39
C ASN A 279 -27.20 -15.25 -16.91
N LYS A 280 -26.48 -16.37 -16.86
CA LYS A 280 -25.06 -16.40 -16.51
C LYS A 280 -24.20 -15.54 -17.45
N GLN A 281 -24.37 -15.67 -18.76
CA GLN A 281 -23.63 -14.88 -19.76
C GLN A 281 -23.93 -13.38 -19.63
N LEU A 282 -25.20 -13.01 -19.42
CA LEU A 282 -25.59 -11.63 -19.20
C LEU A 282 -24.95 -11.05 -17.91
N MET A 283 -24.88 -11.84 -16.84
CA MET A 283 -24.20 -11.44 -15.61
C MET A 283 -22.68 -11.31 -15.78
N ASP A 284 -22.05 -12.25 -16.50
CA ASP A 284 -20.63 -12.17 -16.86
C ASP A 284 -20.35 -10.88 -17.66
N PHE A 285 -21.26 -10.52 -18.57
CA PHE A 285 -21.17 -9.27 -19.33
C PHE A 285 -21.26 -8.02 -18.43
N PHE A 286 -22.25 -7.94 -17.54
CA PHE A 286 -22.35 -6.80 -16.60
C PHE A 286 -21.10 -6.67 -15.71
N HIS A 287 -20.50 -7.80 -15.31
CA HIS A 287 -19.26 -7.77 -14.56
C HIS A 287 -18.09 -7.22 -15.40
N VAL A 288 -18.01 -7.54 -16.69
CA VAL A 288 -17.01 -6.94 -17.59
C VAL A 288 -17.23 -5.43 -17.72
N LEU A 289 -18.49 -4.96 -17.84
CA LEU A 289 -18.82 -3.53 -17.85
C LEU A 289 -18.38 -2.82 -16.57
N ASP A 290 -18.71 -3.40 -15.41
CA ASP A 290 -18.34 -2.83 -14.10
C ASP A 290 -16.81 -2.72 -13.97
N ASN A 291 -16.05 -3.71 -14.46
CA ASN A 291 -14.58 -3.63 -14.50
C ASN A 291 -14.08 -2.51 -15.43
N CYS A 292 -14.68 -2.32 -16.60
CA CYS A 292 -14.28 -1.24 -17.53
C CYS A 292 -14.50 0.13 -16.89
N ILE A 293 -15.68 0.34 -16.29
CA ILE A 293 -16.02 1.57 -15.55
C ILE A 293 -15.01 1.81 -14.42
N GLU A 294 -14.77 0.80 -13.58
CA GLU A 294 -13.83 0.90 -12.47
C GLU A 294 -12.40 1.22 -12.95
N HIS A 295 -11.92 0.57 -14.01
CA HIS A 295 -10.59 0.81 -14.56
C HIS A 295 -10.41 2.22 -15.15
N ILE A 296 -11.43 2.76 -15.82
CA ILE A 296 -11.41 4.14 -16.31
C ILE A 296 -11.39 5.12 -15.12
N GLU A 297 -12.26 4.94 -14.12
CA GLU A 297 -12.26 5.81 -12.92
C GLU A 297 -10.92 5.77 -12.17
N GLN A 298 -10.33 4.59 -12.05
CA GLN A 298 -9.03 4.38 -11.42
C GLN A 298 -7.91 5.10 -12.15
N THR A 299 -7.80 4.91 -13.47
CA THR A 299 -6.74 5.53 -14.28
C THR A 299 -6.90 7.05 -14.30
N THR A 300 -8.10 7.57 -14.53
CA THR A 300 -8.38 9.02 -14.50
C THR A 300 -8.04 9.64 -13.15
N SER A 301 -8.49 9.04 -12.04
CA SER A 301 -8.20 9.55 -10.70
C SER A 301 -6.70 9.51 -10.36
N PHE A 302 -5.98 8.50 -10.88
CA PHE A 302 -4.53 8.40 -10.71
C PHE A 302 -3.78 9.49 -11.49
N VAL A 303 -4.15 9.69 -12.75
CA VAL A 303 -3.56 10.75 -13.59
C VAL A 303 -3.81 12.11 -12.93
N GLN A 304 -5.02 12.36 -12.42
CA GLN A 304 -5.34 13.62 -11.74
C GLN A 304 -4.53 13.86 -10.46
N ASP A 305 -4.36 12.87 -9.58
CA ASP A 305 -3.52 13.05 -8.39
C ASP A 305 -2.05 13.22 -8.79
N SER A 306 -1.57 12.49 -9.80
CA SER A 306 -0.20 12.62 -10.31
C SER A 306 0.06 13.99 -10.91
N SER A 307 -0.88 14.57 -11.67
CA SER A 307 -0.80 15.93 -12.21
C SER A 307 -0.73 16.98 -11.10
N LYS A 308 -1.56 16.87 -10.05
CA LYS A 308 -1.49 17.75 -8.87
C LYS A 308 -0.13 17.67 -8.17
N GLN A 309 0.47 16.48 -8.10
CA GLN A 309 1.76 16.29 -7.46
C GLN A 309 2.91 16.78 -8.34
N ALA A 310 2.83 16.59 -9.66
CA ALA A 310 3.75 17.16 -10.65
C ALA A 310 3.73 18.69 -10.57
N PHE A 311 2.54 19.29 -10.55
CA PHE A 311 2.37 20.74 -10.43
C PHE A 311 2.97 21.30 -9.14
N LYS A 312 2.72 20.65 -7.99
CA LYS A 312 3.38 21.04 -6.72
C LYS A 312 4.90 20.94 -6.80
N ALA A 313 5.43 19.91 -7.46
CA ALA A 313 6.87 19.77 -7.65
C ALA A 313 7.43 20.87 -8.57
N LEU A 314 6.69 21.25 -9.62
CA LEU A 314 7.03 22.36 -10.52
C LEU A 314 7.06 23.70 -9.76
N LYS A 315 6.03 24.02 -8.97
CA LYS A 315 6.01 25.20 -8.10
C LYS A 315 7.16 25.20 -7.08
N ALA A 316 7.47 24.03 -6.51
CA ALA A 316 8.60 23.90 -5.60
C ALA A 316 9.95 24.12 -6.32
N TYR A 317 10.05 23.73 -7.59
CA TYR A 317 11.20 24.01 -8.45
C TYR A 317 11.32 25.49 -8.76
N GLU A 318 10.23 26.17 -9.12
CA GLU A 318 10.19 27.61 -9.40
C GLU A 318 10.67 28.41 -8.18
N LYS A 319 10.12 28.12 -7.00
CA LYS A 319 10.49 28.79 -5.74
C LYS A 319 11.93 28.49 -5.27
N ARG A 320 12.52 27.37 -5.68
CA ARG A 320 13.84 26.84 -5.25
C ARG A 320 14.17 27.05 -3.76
N SER A 321 13.23 26.74 -2.86
CA SER A 321 13.47 26.87 -1.42
C SER A 321 14.54 25.88 -0.94
N THR A 322 15.77 26.37 -0.74
CA THR A 322 16.90 25.56 -0.25
C THR A 322 16.61 25.01 1.15
N VAL A 323 15.91 25.79 2.00
CA VAL A 323 15.51 25.37 3.34
C VAL A 323 14.60 24.13 3.28
N THR A 324 13.62 24.11 2.37
CA THR A 324 12.71 22.95 2.23
C THR A 324 13.45 21.70 1.76
N ILE A 325 14.42 21.85 0.86
CA ILE A 325 15.27 20.73 0.39
C ILE A 325 16.12 20.19 1.55
N ILE A 326 16.78 21.07 2.30
CA ILE A 326 17.59 20.70 3.47
C ILE A 326 16.71 19.98 4.51
N LEU A 327 15.55 20.52 4.86
CA LEU A 327 14.63 19.90 5.82
C LEU A 327 14.19 18.50 5.39
N LYS A 328 13.81 18.31 4.12
CA LYS A 328 13.42 16.98 3.60
C LYS A 328 14.60 15.99 3.59
N ARG A 329 15.81 16.45 3.24
CA ARG A 329 17.01 15.62 3.27
C ARG A 329 17.43 15.26 4.70
N SER A 330 17.35 16.20 5.63
CA SER A 330 17.58 15.95 7.05
C SER A 330 16.56 14.94 7.61
N LEU A 331 15.29 15.06 7.21
CA LEU A 331 14.27 14.06 7.54
C LEU A 331 14.62 12.67 6.99
N ALA A 332 15.08 12.58 5.73
CA ALA A 332 15.52 11.31 5.16
C ALA A 332 16.69 10.70 5.95
N ILE A 333 17.70 11.50 6.34
CA ILE A 333 18.82 11.05 7.17
C ILE A 333 18.33 10.56 8.54
N PHE A 334 17.43 11.30 9.17
CA PHE A 334 16.83 10.91 10.43
C PHE A 334 16.10 9.56 10.33
N VAL A 335 15.32 9.35 9.27
CA VAL A 335 14.66 8.07 8.99
C VAL A 335 15.67 6.94 8.75
N VAL A 336 16.79 7.21 8.07
CA VAL A 336 17.88 6.22 7.91
C VAL A 336 18.45 5.80 9.28
N LEU A 337 18.65 6.75 10.20
CA LEU A 337 19.16 6.46 11.54
C LEU A 337 18.17 5.59 12.34
N ILE A 338 16.87 5.92 12.31
CA ILE A 338 15.83 5.08 12.94
C ILE A 338 15.82 3.68 12.31
N ASN A 339 15.90 3.58 10.98
CA ASN A 339 15.91 2.30 10.29
C ASN A 339 17.15 1.46 10.60
N ALA A 340 18.31 2.09 10.80
CA ALA A 340 19.50 1.40 11.28
C ALA A 340 19.28 0.81 12.68
N VAL A 341 18.61 1.56 13.57
CA VAL A 341 18.22 1.06 14.90
C VAL A 341 17.24 -0.12 14.79
N CYS A 342 16.20 -0.03 13.96
CA CYS A 342 15.25 -1.13 13.74
C CYS A 342 15.93 -2.36 13.12
N THR A 343 16.86 -2.16 12.20
CA THR A 343 17.61 -3.27 11.57
C THR A 343 18.52 -3.93 12.61
N TRP A 344 19.20 -3.12 13.43
CA TRP A 344 20.06 -3.62 14.50
C TRP A 344 19.25 -4.37 15.57
N SER A 345 18.05 -3.91 15.92
CA SER A 345 17.21 -4.61 16.92
C SER A 345 16.78 -6.00 16.45
N GLU A 346 16.54 -6.18 15.16
CA GLU A 346 16.28 -7.51 14.56
C GLU A 346 17.53 -8.40 14.59
N VAL A 347 18.69 -7.88 14.18
CA VAL A 347 19.94 -8.63 14.20
C VAL A 347 20.35 -8.99 15.64
N ALA A 348 20.17 -8.08 16.59
CA ALA A 348 20.44 -8.32 18.00
C ALA A 348 19.59 -9.46 18.57
N LEU A 349 18.36 -9.65 18.09
CA LEU A 349 17.48 -10.75 18.51
C LEU A 349 18.10 -12.13 18.27
N THR A 350 18.93 -12.29 17.22
CA THR A 350 19.62 -13.56 16.91
C THR A 350 20.75 -13.87 17.91
N PHE A 351 21.37 -12.85 18.51
CA PHE A 351 22.50 -13.02 19.42
C PHE A 351 22.10 -12.84 20.88
N ASN A 352 21.67 -11.63 21.23
CA ASN A 352 21.24 -11.24 22.56
C ASN A 352 20.41 -9.94 22.45
N ASN A 353 19.15 -10.01 22.86
CA ASN A 353 18.24 -8.86 22.82
C ASN A 353 18.73 -7.67 23.66
N LYS A 354 19.59 -7.88 24.66
CA LYS A 354 20.17 -6.81 25.49
C LYS A 354 21.04 -5.81 24.72
N PHE A 355 21.53 -6.18 23.53
CA PHE A 355 22.28 -5.27 22.66
C PHE A 355 21.38 -4.37 21.80
N SER A 356 20.07 -4.61 21.79
CA SER A 356 19.10 -3.77 21.09
C SER A 356 18.92 -2.45 21.81
N LEU A 357 18.93 -1.33 21.07
CA LEU A 357 18.61 -0.02 21.63
C LEU A 357 17.17 0.01 22.19
N PHE A 358 16.24 -0.75 21.59
CA PHE A 358 14.88 -0.86 22.11
C PHE A 358 14.85 -1.49 23.50
N TYR A 359 15.65 -2.53 23.74
CA TYR A 359 15.78 -3.15 25.05
C TYR A 359 16.34 -2.17 26.08
N ILE A 360 17.40 -1.45 25.72
CA ILE A 360 18.06 -0.52 26.64
C ILE A 360 17.10 0.61 27.04
N ILE A 361 16.43 1.23 26.06
CA ILE A 361 15.51 2.35 26.32
C ILE A 361 14.28 1.88 27.11
N SER A 362 13.75 0.69 26.81
CA SER A 362 12.54 0.17 27.48
C SER A 362 12.75 -0.20 28.94
N HIS A 363 13.99 -0.44 29.39
CA HIS A 363 14.32 -0.82 30.77
C HIS A 363 14.81 0.35 31.63
N ILE A 364 14.90 1.56 31.09
CA ILE A 364 15.21 2.74 31.90
C ILE A 364 14.05 2.96 32.86
N GLU A 365 14.35 3.08 34.17
CA GLU A 365 13.35 3.37 35.19
C GLU A 365 12.63 4.69 34.87
N MET A 366 11.34 4.60 34.54
CA MET A 366 10.51 5.75 34.22
C MET A 366 9.06 5.52 34.61
N PRO A 367 8.26 6.58 34.83
CA PRO A 367 6.83 6.43 35.07
C PRO A 367 6.15 5.72 33.89
N GLN A 368 5.15 4.86 34.18
CA GLN A 368 4.46 4.06 33.16
C GLN A 368 3.92 4.90 31.98
N ILE A 369 3.35 6.07 32.27
CA ILE A 369 2.81 6.99 31.25
C ILE A 369 3.92 7.50 30.32
N VAL A 370 5.10 7.78 30.86
CA VAL A 370 6.25 8.25 30.09
C VAL A 370 6.74 7.14 29.17
N SER A 371 6.82 5.90 29.67
CA SER A 371 7.15 4.73 28.84
C SER A 371 6.13 4.52 27.72
N ILE A 372 4.84 4.62 28.01
CA ILE A 372 3.78 4.50 26.99
C ILE A 372 3.96 5.59 25.91
N LEU A 373 3.99 6.86 26.31
CA LEU A 373 3.93 8.00 25.37
C LEU A 373 5.23 8.25 24.59
N LEU A 374 6.39 8.07 25.22
CA LEU A 374 7.67 8.48 24.64
C LEU A 374 8.51 7.30 24.14
N VAL A 375 8.20 6.06 24.53
CA VAL A 375 8.97 4.88 24.13
C VAL A 375 8.12 3.91 23.32
N SER A 376 7.18 3.21 23.98
CA SER A 376 6.47 2.07 23.37
C SER A 376 5.54 2.48 22.25
N THR A 377 4.67 3.49 22.45
CA THR A 377 3.73 3.94 21.42
C THR A 377 4.44 4.51 20.18
N PRO A 378 5.45 5.40 20.28
CA PRO A 378 6.16 5.89 19.10
C PRO A 378 6.88 4.79 18.30
N ILE A 379 7.54 3.84 18.98
CA ILE A 379 8.25 2.74 18.29
C ILE A 379 7.25 1.82 17.58
N LEU A 380 6.19 1.38 18.27
CA LEU A 380 5.17 0.53 17.68
C LEU A 380 4.42 1.24 16.54
N THR A 381 4.12 2.53 16.69
CA THR A 381 3.54 3.34 15.62
C THR A 381 4.45 3.36 14.41
N TYR A 382 5.74 3.61 14.59
CA TYR A 382 6.71 3.63 13.50
C TYR A 382 6.76 2.29 12.75
N LEU A 383 6.88 1.17 13.47
CA LEU A 383 6.97 -0.17 12.89
C LEU A 383 5.71 -0.58 12.11
N ILE A 384 4.53 -0.26 12.66
CA ILE A 384 3.25 -0.54 11.99
C ILE A 384 3.04 0.38 10.78
N CYS A 385 3.32 1.68 10.91
CA CYS A 385 3.21 2.63 9.80
C CYS A 385 4.22 2.33 8.68
N LEU A 386 5.44 1.90 9.01
CA LEU A 386 6.43 1.46 8.03
C LEU A 386 5.93 0.24 7.25
N GLY A 387 5.39 -0.75 7.97
CA GLY A 387 4.81 -1.94 7.36
C GLY A 387 3.61 -1.63 6.47
N ALA A 388 2.70 -0.78 6.95
CA ALA A 388 1.55 -0.30 6.18
C ALA A 388 1.97 0.50 4.93
N TRP A 389 2.94 1.40 5.07
CA TRP A 389 3.51 2.16 3.95
C TRP A 389 4.16 1.25 2.92
N SER A 390 4.88 0.22 3.36
CA SER A 390 5.45 -0.77 2.44
C SER A 390 4.37 -1.50 1.65
N LEU A 391 3.27 -1.90 2.29
CA LEU A 391 2.14 -2.55 1.60
C LEU A 391 1.46 -1.67 0.55
N THR A 392 1.46 -0.34 0.73
CA THR A 392 0.89 0.56 -0.29
C THR A 392 1.79 0.76 -1.51
N HIS A 393 3.09 0.45 -1.38
CA HIS A 393 4.08 0.64 -2.45
C HIS A 393 4.54 -0.69 -3.09
N LEU A 394 4.42 -1.81 -2.39
CA LEU A 394 4.70 -3.14 -2.93
C LEU A 394 3.63 -3.53 -3.97
N ARG A 395 4.05 -3.71 -5.22
CA ARG A 395 3.18 -4.25 -6.28
C ARG A 395 3.04 -5.77 -6.14
N LEU A 396 2.19 -6.22 -5.22
CA LEU A 396 1.80 -7.63 -5.08
C LEU A 396 0.79 -8.03 -6.17
N GLY A 397 1.30 -8.25 -7.38
CA GLY A 397 0.47 -8.60 -8.55
C GLY A 397 -0.44 -7.44 -9.00
N SER A 398 -1.53 -7.77 -9.69
CA SER A 398 -2.50 -6.79 -10.22
C SER A 398 -3.57 -6.35 -9.21
N PHE A 399 -3.61 -6.96 -8.02
CA PHE A 399 -4.68 -6.76 -7.04
C PHE A 399 -4.40 -5.66 -6.00
N PHE A 400 -3.16 -5.18 -5.91
CA PHE A 400 -2.74 -4.16 -4.94
C PHE A 400 -2.36 -2.87 -5.65
N ARG A 401 -3.34 -1.98 -5.85
CA ARG A 401 -3.11 -0.65 -6.42
C ARG A 401 -3.86 0.40 -5.62
N PHE A 402 -3.11 1.17 -4.84
CA PHE A 402 -3.67 2.31 -4.09
C PHE A 402 -3.79 3.52 -5.01
N ILE A 403 -5.02 4.03 -5.09
CA ILE A 403 -5.37 5.20 -5.90
C ILE A 403 -6.19 6.12 -5.02
N LYS A 404 -5.69 7.34 -4.83
CA LYS A 404 -6.37 8.32 -4.01
C LYS A 404 -7.78 8.59 -4.57
N GLY A 405 -8.79 8.49 -3.72
CA GLY A 405 -10.19 8.66 -4.08
C GLY A 405 -10.84 7.57 -4.95
N ALA A 406 -10.08 6.61 -5.48
CA ALA A 406 -10.58 5.58 -6.41
C ALA A 406 -9.93 4.20 -6.17
N THR A 407 -9.48 3.89 -4.96
CA THR A 407 -8.95 2.55 -4.67
C THR A 407 -10.08 1.54 -4.70
N ASN A 408 -9.89 0.42 -5.40
CA ASN A 408 -10.93 -0.62 -5.44
C ASN A 408 -11.14 -1.28 -4.07
N ALA A 409 -12.34 -1.84 -3.91
CA ALA A 409 -12.73 -2.59 -2.72
C ALA A 409 -11.76 -3.73 -2.41
N ASN A 410 -11.25 -4.41 -3.43
CA ASN A 410 -10.35 -5.54 -3.28
C ASN A 410 -9.01 -5.14 -2.65
N THR A 411 -8.37 -4.07 -3.14
CA THR A 411 -7.10 -3.56 -2.59
C THR A 411 -7.29 -3.16 -1.13
N LEU A 412 -8.34 -2.39 -0.82
CA LEU A 412 -8.61 -1.93 0.55
C LEU A 412 -8.87 -3.10 1.52
N ASN A 413 -9.63 -4.10 1.08
CA ASN A 413 -9.93 -5.24 1.94
C ASN A 413 -8.71 -6.14 2.15
N TYR A 414 -7.96 -6.47 1.09
CA TYR A 414 -6.74 -7.25 1.25
C TYR A 414 -5.69 -6.52 2.06
N PHE A 415 -5.59 -5.19 1.93
CA PHE A 415 -4.77 -4.37 2.81
C PHE A 415 -5.15 -4.54 4.29
N ALA A 416 -6.45 -4.45 4.61
CA ALA A 416 -6.95 -4.67 5.96
C ALA A 416 -6.66 -6.10 6.47
N ILE A 417 -6.86 -7.13 5.64
CA ILE A 417 -6.54 -8.53 5.96
C ILE A 417 -5.06 -8.70 6.29
N ILE A 418 -4.16 -8.15 5.46
CA ILE A 418 -2.72 -8.28 5.67
C ILE A 418 -2.30 -7.53 6.94
N LEU A 419 -2.82 -6.33 7.18
CA LEU A 419 -2.57 -5.58 8.43
C LEU A 419 -3.00 -6.35 9.67
N CYS A 420 -4.12 -7.08 9.60
CA CYS A 420 -4.61 -7.92 10.68
C CYS A 420 -3.67 -9.07 11.06
N ARG A 421 -2.71 -9.43 10.20
CA ARG A 421 -1.65 -10.40 10.51
C ARG A 421 -0.34 -9.70 10.84
N LEU A 422 0.04 -8.70 10.04
CA LEU A 422 1.25 -7.90 10.24
C LEU A 422 1.28 -7.24 11.62
N GLY A 423 0.16 -6.67 12.08
CA GLY A 423 0.04 -6.02 13.38
C GLY A 423 0.40 -6.92 14.56
N PRO A 424 -0.40 -7.98 14.85
CA PRO A 424 -0.09 -8.91 15.93
C PRO A 424 1.35 -9.43 15.88
N THR A 425 1.82 -9.79 14.69
CA THR A 425 3.18 -10.30 14.48
C THR A 425 4.25 -9.25 14.80
N ALA A 426 4.09 -8.01 14.35
CA ALA A 426 4.99 -6.90 14.66
C ALA A 426 5.02 -6.61 16.16
N GLY A 427 3.85 -6.62 16.81
CA GLY A 427 3.75 -6.51 18.27
C GLY A 427 4.52 -7.61 18.98
N PHE A 428 4.32 -8.87 18.57
CA PHE A 428 5.01 -10.02 19.16
C PHE A 428 6.53 -9.96 18.97
N HIS A 429 7.00 -9.59 17.78
CA HIS A 429 8.42 -9.38 17.51
C HIS A 429 9.01 -8.28 18.41
N TYR A 430 8.32 -7.15 18.53
CA TYR A 430 8.76 -6.06 19.40
C TYR A 430 8.87 -6.51 20.87
N MET A 431 7.91 -7.30 21.37
CA MET A 431 7.98 -7.86 22.73
C MET A 431 9.23 -8.70 22.95
N GLN A 432 9.63 -9.51 21.97
CA GLN A 432 10.86 -10.30 22.07
C GLN A 432 12.12 -9.42 22.03
N GLN A 433 12.13 -8.37 21.20
CA GLN A 433 13.24 -7.41 21.12
C GLN A 433 13.48 -6.69 22.44
N ILE A 434 12.40 -6.36 23.17
CA ILE A 434 12.49 -5.70 24.48
C ILE A 434 12.47 -6.69 25.65
N GLY A 435 12.42 -8.00 25.42
CA GLY A 435 12.43 -9.02 26.49
C GLY A 435 11.22 -9.01 27.43
N ALA A 436 10.07 -8.50 27.00
CA ALA A 436 8.83 -8.46 27.79
C ALA A 436 8.06 -9.79 27.68
N TYR A 437 8.68 -10.89 28.11
CA TYR A 437 8.16 -12.26 27.91
C TYR A 437 6.94 -12.61 28.78
N ASP A 438 6.76 -11.92 29.91
CA ASP A 438 5.68 -12.20 30.87
C ASP A 438 4.39 -11.40 30.61
N SER A 439 4.36 -10.64 29.51
CA SER A 439 3.21 -9.80 29.15
C SER A 439 1.96 -10.63 28.83
N GLU A 440 0.78 -10.05 29.01
CA GLU A 440 -0.46 -10.74 28.69
C GLU A 440 -0.56 -11.00 27.18
N PHE A 441 -0.07 -10.10 26.34
CA PHE A 441 0.01 -10.29 24.88
C PHE A 441 0.89 -11.48 24.49
N GLN A 442 2.05 -11.65 25.15
CA GLN A 442 2.94 -12.78 24.90
C GLN A 442 2.28 -14.10 25.28
N LYS A 443 1.45 -14.14 26.34
CA LYS A 443 0.66 -15.33 26.70
C LYS A 443 -0.40 -15.68 25.64
N VAL A 444 -0.98 -14.69 24.97
CA VAL A 444 -1.95 -14.90 23.87
C VAL A 444 -1.26 -15.45 22.61
N MET A 445 -0.18 -14.81 22.17
CA MET A 445 0.56 -15.20 20.96
C MET A 445 1.44 -16.45 21.17
N GLY A 446 1.99 -16.63 22.38
CA GLY A 446 2.95 -17.68 22.73
C GLY A 446 2.42 -19.12 22.76
N LYS A 447 1.10 -19.32 22.57
CA LYS A 447 0.50 -20.65 22.32
C LYS A 447 1.00 -21.31 21.01
N MET A 448 1.85 -20.62 20.23
CA MET A 448 2.41 -21.04 18.94
C MET A 448 3.58 -22.04 18.97
N ASN A 449 4.16 -22.37 20.13
CA ASN A 449 5.36 -23.22 20.24
C ASN A 449 5.17 -24.69 19.80
N VAL A 450 3.99 -25.06 19.28
CA VAL A 450 3.68 -26.42 18.84
C VAL A 450 4.42 -26.81 17.55
N VAL A 451 4.83 -25.84 16.72
CA VAL A 451 5.67 -26.11 15.53
C VAL A 451 7.08 -25.55 15.74
N VAL A 452 8.03 -26.46 16.03
CA VAL A 452 9.43 -26.17 16.36
C VAL A 452 10.11 -25.23 15.34
N PHE A 453 9.77 -25.36 14.06
CA PHE A 453 10.32 -24.56 12.97
C PHE A 453 9.95 -23.07 13.06
N ILE A 454 8.72 -22.75 13.48
CA ILE A 454 8.20 -21.37 13.55
C ILE A 454 8.55 -20.72 14.90
N GLY A 455 8.64 -21.51 15.98
CA GLY A 455 8.92 -20.98 17.32
C GLY A 455 10.39 -20.63 17.57
N THR A 456 11.29 -21.60 17.46
CA THR A 456 12.68 -21.45 17.98
C THR A 456 13.68 -21.00 16.93
N LYS A 457 13.52 -21.43 15.67
CA LYS A 457 14.46 -21.11 14.59
C LYS A 457 14.12 -19.82 13.85
N TRP A 458 12.89 -19.32 13.98
CA TRP A 458 12.47 -18.13 13.25
C TRP A 458 13.28 -16.88 13.63
N ASN A 459 13.61 -16.69 14.90
CA ASN A 459 14.44 -15.56 15.37
C ASN A 459 15.85 -15.53 14.75
N ILE A 460 16.30 -16.65 14.18
CA ILE A 460 17.54 -16.75 13.42
C ILE A 460 17.31 -16.42 11.95
N TYR A 461 16.22 -16.93 11.35
CA TYR A 461 15.94 -16.78 9.92
C TYR A 461 15.31 -15.44 9.53
N ALA A 462 14.49 -14.83 10.39
CA ALA A 462 13.79 -13.59 10.07
C ALA A 462 14.76 -12.44 9.74
N PRO A 463 15.80 -12.17 10.55
CA PRO A 463 16.76 -11.11 10.26
C PRO A 463 17.52 -11.36 8.96
N VAL A 464 17.90 -12.61 8.67
CA VAL A 464 18.56 -12.97 7.41
C VAL A 464 17.65 -12.71 6.22
N LEU A 465 16.39 -13.15 6.27
CA LEU A 465 15.41 -12.93 5.21
C LEU A 465 15.17 -11.44 4.98
N MET A 466 14.98 -10.67 6.07
CA MET A 466 14.80 -9.22 6.00
C MET A 466 16.00 -8.53 5.34
N LEU A 467 17.23 -8.88 5.74
CA LEU A 467 18.47 -8.33 5.15
C LEU A 467 18.59 -8.66 3.66
N VAL A 468 18.24 -9.88 3.23
CA VAL A 468 18.22 -10.26 1.81
C VAL A 468 17.26 -9.36 1.03
N ILE A 469 16.06 -9.11 1.55
CA ILE A 469 15.08 -8.22 0.92
C ILE A 469 15.60 -6.78 0.87
N MET A 470 16.24 -6.30 1.94
CA MET A 470 16.88 -4.98 1.98
C MET A 470 17.94 -4.84 0.88
N VAL A 471 18.78 -5.86 0.66
CA VAL A 471 19.78 -5.87 -0.42
C VAL A 471 19.10 -5.81 -1.80
N ILE A 472 18.07 -6.63 -2.02
CA ILE A 472 17.30 -6.63 -3.27
C ILE A 472 16.77 -5.23 -3.61
N VAL A 473 16.20 -4.53 -2.61
CA VAL A 473 15.62 -3.20 -2.75
C VAL A 473 16.70 -2.12 -2.85
N ALA A 474 17.79 -2.22 -2.10
CA ALA A 474 18.88 -1.24 -2.12
C ALA A 474 19.51 -1.13 -3.51
N PHE A 475 19.78 -2.28 -4.14
CA PHE A 475 20.40 -2.36 -5.46
C PHE A 475 19.41 -2.33 -6.63
N ASN A 476 18.11 -2.18 -6.36
CA ASN A 476 17.05 -2.24 -7.38
C ASN A 476 17.19 -3.49 -8.28
N ILE A 477 17.41 -4.67 -7.67
CA ILE A 477 17.74 -5.90 -8.41
C ILE A 477 16.55 -6.32 -9.29
N ILE A 478 15.32 -6.22 -8.78
CA ILE A 478 14.10 -6.60 -9.51
C ILE A 478 13.94 -5.73 -10.76
N GLU A 479 14.14 -4.41 -10.61
CA GLU A 479 14.09 -3.43 -11.69
C GLU A 479 15.16 -3.71 -12.75
N ARG A 480 16.39 -4.01 -12.34
CA ARG A 480 17.48 -4.32 -13.28
C ARG A 480 17.18 -5.58 -14.09
N ILE A 481 16.68 -6.63 -13.45
CA ILE A 481 16.27 -7.87 -14.13
C ILE A 481 15.13 -7.58 -15.10
N ALA A 482 14.11 -6.82 -14.69
CA ALA A 482 12.99 -6.45 -15.56
C ALA A 482 13.46 -5.66 -16.79
N LYS A 483 14.41 -4.74 -16.63
CA LYS A 483 15.03 -3.99 -17.73
C LYS A 483 15.78 -4.90 -18.70
N CYS A 484 16.54 -5.88 -18.18
CA CYS A 484 17.19 -6.90 -19.02
C CYS A 484 16.18 -7.76 -19.80
N CYS A 485 14.99 -7.99 -19.25
CA CYS A 485 13.89 -8.67 -19.94
C CYS A 485 13.08 -7.75 -20.88
N GLY A 486 13.55 -6.53 -21.16
CA GLY A 486 12.89 -5.59 -22.08
C GLY A 486 11.61 -4.95 -21.53
N LYS A 487 11.32 -5.06 -20.23
CA LYS A 487 10.17 -4.39 -19.62
C LYS A 487 10.52 -2.93 -19.33
N LYS A 488 9.58 -2.01 -19.59
CA LYS A 488 9.67 -0.63 -19.07
C LYS A 488 9.70 -0.68 -17.55
N VAL A 489 10.69 -0.03 -16.95
CA VAL A 489 10.93 -0.05 -15.51
C VAL A 489 10.74 1.34 -14.96
N PHE A 490 10.00 1.40 -13.85
CA PHE A 490 9.74 2.65 -13.15
C PHE A 490 10.85 2.93 -12.16
N SER A 491 11.54 4.07 -12.30
CA SER A 491 12.64 4.44 -11.43
C SER A 491 12.76 5.95 -11.30
N PHE A 492 13.30 6.40 -10.16
CA PHE A 492 13.79 7.76 -9.97
C PHE A 492 15.08 8.04 -10.76
N ASP A 493 15.66 7.03 -11.41
CA ASP A 493 16.85 7.18 -12.24
C ASP A 493 16.50 7.93 -13.54
N THR A 494 16.85 9.23 -13.58
CA THR A 494 16.63 10.10 -14.74
C THR A 494 17.36 9.64 -16.00
N THR A 495 18.41 8.83 -15.88
CA THR A 495 19.10 8.26 -17.06
C THR A 495 18.30 7.16 -17.74
N SER A 496 17.31 6.60 -17.04
CA SER A 496 16.41 5.57 -17.54
C SER A 496 15.08 6.10 -18.07
N MET A 497 14.81 7.40 -17.89
CA MET A 497 13.56 8.03 -18.33
C MET A 497 13.58 8.32 -19.84
N ASN A 498 12.48 7.99 -20.52
CA ASN A 498 12.29 8.30 -21.93
C ASN A 498 11.78 9.74 -22.10
N TYR A 499 12.46 10.56 -22.91
CA TYR A 499 12.06 11.95 -23.17
C TYR A 499 10.69 12.04 -23.85
N ASP A 500 10.32 11.06 -24.68
CA ASP A 500 9.00 11.02 -25.32
C ASP A 500 7.89 10.81 -24.29
N ASP A 501 8.13 9.90 -23.32
CA ASP A 501 7.18 9.66 -22.22
C ASP A 501 7.07 10.95 -21.37
N LEU A 502 8.18 11.65 -21.08
CA LEU A 502 8.14 12.92 -20.34
C LEU A 502 7.37 14.03 -21.09
N ALA A 503 7.47 14.08 -22.42
CA ALA A 503 6.71 15.04 -23.23
C ALA A 503 5.20 14.81 -23.14
N ILE A 504 4.77 13.54 -23.22
CA ILE A 504 3.36 13.16 -23.03
C ILE A 504 2.89 13.55 -21.63
N GLY A 505 3.70 13.27 -20.60
CA GLY A 505 3.39 13.65 -19.23
C GLY A 505 3.22 15.16 -19.03
N GLU A 506 4.09 15.96 -19.66
CA GLU A 506 4.03 17.43 -19.59
C GLU A 506 2.78 17.98 -20.30
N GLU A 507 2.45 17.45 -21.48
CA GLU A 507 1.25 17.85 -22.20
C GLU A 507 -0.01 17.58 -21.37
N VAL A 508 -0.16 16.37 -20.84
CA VAL A 508 -1.31 16.01 -20.00
C VAL A 508 -1.37 16.90 -18.76
N LEU A 509 -0.22 17.23 -18.15
CA LEU A 509 -0.17 18.17 -17.04
C LEU A 509 -0.72 19.56 -17.43
N CYS A 510 -0.37 20.09 -18.59
CA CYS A 510 -0.86 21.38 -19.08
C CYS A 510 -2.38 21.40 -19.31
N GLU A 511 -2.96 20.29 -19.77
CA GLU A 511 -4.42 20.18 -19.93
C GLU A 511 -5.15 20.09 -18.58
N MET A 512 -4.53 19.45 -17.59
CA MET A 512 -5.15 19.21 -16.29
C MET A 512 -5.03 20.38 -15.31
N GLU A 513 -3.96 21.16 -15.40
CA GLU A 513 -3.63 22.23 -14.45
C GLU A 513 -3.26 23.51 -15.22
N HIS A 514 -4.20 24.45 -15.36
CA HIS A 514 -4.01 25.70 -16.12
C HIS A 514 -2.79 26.51 -15.65
N GLU A 515 -2.60 26.63 -14.34
CA GLU A 515 -1.43 27.33 -13.77
C GLU A 515 -0.11 26.61 -14.09
N ALA A 516 -0.13 25.28 -14.30
CA ALA A 516 1.07 24.57 -14.75
C ALA A 516 1.43 24.95 -16.19
N LYS A 517 0.41 25.12 -17.05
CA LYS A 517 0.59 25.54 -18.44
C LYS A 517 1.26 26.91 -18.54
N GLU A 518 0.80 27.88 -17.74
CA GLU A 518 1.41 29.22 -17.66
C GLU A 518 2.91 29.13 -17.33
N LEU A 519 3.28 28.38 -16.28
CA LEU A 519 4.68 28.20 -15.89
C LEU A 519 5.53 27.50 -16.97
N ILE A 520 4.95 26.53 -17.70
CA ILE A 520 5.66 25.73 -18.69
C ILE A 520 5.85 26.51 -20.00
N GLU A 521 4.79 27.15 -20.49
CA GLU A 521 4.75 27.83 -21.79
C GLU A 521 5.28 29.26 -21.72
N GLU A 522 4.88 30.05 -20.70
CA GLU A 522 5.23 31.47 -20.60
C GLU A 522 6.59 31.67 -19.90
N GLU A 523 6.84 30.96 -18.79
CA GLU A 523 8.12 31.07 -18.06
C GLU A 523 9.21 30.12 -18.60
N GLY A 524 8.87 29.27 -19.58
CA GLY A 524 9.81 28.38 -20.25
C GLY A 524 10.33 27.23 -19.36
N LEU A 525 9.58 26.83 -18.33
CA LEU A 525 9.94 25.77 -17.39
C LEU A 525 9.68 24.35 -17.93
N ARG A 526 9.92 24.13 -19.23
CA ARG A 526 9.75 22.81 -19.86
C ARG A 526 10.65 21.74 -19.26
N TYR A 527 10.16 20.51 -19.22
CA TYR A 527 10.86 19.32 -18.71
C TYR A 527 12.23 19.15 -19.36
N SER A 528 12.34 19.45 -20.66
CA SER A 528 13.60 19.36 -21.41
C SER A 528 14.65 20.36 -20.92
N VAL A 529 14.24 21.58 -20.55
CA VAL A 529 15.12 22.61 -19.98
C VAL A 529 15.54 22.21 -18.56
N ILE A 530 14.58 21.75 -17.76
CA ILE A 530 14.82 21.34 -16.36
C ILE A 530 15.75 20.11 -16.30
N ALA A 531 15.49 19.10 -17.13
CA ALA A 531 16.31 17.89 -17.22
C ALA A 531 17.73 18.19 -17.69
N ASN A 532 17.90 19.07 -18.69
CA ASN A 532 19.22 19.46 -19.19
C ASN A 532 20.01 20.32 -18.20
N LYS A 533 19.35 21.15 -17.38
CA LYS A 533 20.02 21.89 -16.29
C LYS A 533 20.54 20.96 -15.19
N LYS A 534 20.01 19.74 -15.07
CA LYS A 534 20.50 18.72 -14.12
C LYS A 534 21.71 17.97 -14.67
N SER A 535 21.79 17.76 -15.99
CA SER A 535 22.90 17.06 -16.64
C SER A 535 24.17 17.93 -16.78
N LYS A 536 24.04 19.26 -16.79
CA LYS A 536 25.17 20.19 -16.70
C LYS A 536 25.32 20.71 -15.26
N PRO A 537 26.48 20.52 -14.59
CA PRO A 537 26.72 21.21 -13.32
C PRO A 537 26.62 22.72 -13.55
N THR A 538 25.79 23.40 -12.77
CA THR A 538 25.65 24.86 -12.90
C THR A 538 26.98 25.49 -12.45
N PRO A 539 27.67 26.30 -13.28
CA PRO A 539 28.74 27.13 -12.76
C PRO A 539 28.10 28.09 -11.76
N THR A 540 28.65 28.11 -10.55
CA THR A 540 28.27 29.03 -9.47
C THR A 540 28.11 30.43 -10.04
N ARG A 541 26.86 30.91 -10.08
CA ARG A 541 26.54 32.28 -10.47
C ARG A 541 27.03 33.19 -9.35
N PHE A 542 28.32 33.52 -9.33
CA PHE A 542 28.77 34.73 -8.67
C PHE A 542 28.02 35.87 -9.36
N LYS A 543 27.17 36.57 -8.61
CA LYS A 543 26.75 37.92 -8.98
C LYS A 543 28.03 38.75 -9.00
N ALA A 544 28.63 38.94 -10.17
CA ALA A 544 29.48 40.09 -10.38
C ALA A 544 28.57 41.31 -10.23
N THR A 545 28.77 42.07 -9.16
CA THR A 545 28.25 43.43 -9.05
C THR A 545 28.91 44.25 -10.16
N ASN A 546 28.12 44.95 -10.96
CA ASN A 546 28.61 45.78 -12.08
C ASN A 546 29.69 46.80 -11.66
N ASP A 547 29.76 47.15 -10.37
CA ASP A 547 30.79 48.05 -9.81
C ASP A 547 32.23 47.53 -9.97
N THR A 548 32.43 46.20 -10.01
CA THR A 548 33.79 45.62 -10.14
C THR A 548 34.34 45.67 -11.57
N GLU A 549 33.48 45.68 -12.60
CA GLU A 549 33.93 45.82 -14.00
C GLU A 549 34.25 47.27 -14.34
N GLU A 550 33.47 48.25 -13.83
CA GLU A 550 33.78 49.67 -14.01
C GLU A 550 35.08 50.07 -13.31
N GLN A 551 35.33 49.58 -12.10
CA GLN A 551 36.58 49.87 -11.37
C GLN A 551 37.81 49.26 -12.05
N LEU A 552 37.69 48.07 -12.67
CA LEU A 552 38.80 47.45 -13.41
C LEU A 552 39.06 48.13 -14.75
N ALA A 553 38.01 48.58 -15.45
CA ALA A 553 38.13 49.33 -16.69
C ALA A 553 38.77 50.71 -16.47
N GLN A 554 38.48 51.35 -15.33
CA GLN A 554 39.08 52.63 -14.96
C GLN A 554 40.56 52.48 -14.59
N ALA A 555 40.93 51.44 -13.82
CA ALA A 555 42.32 51.15 -13.47
C ALA A 555 43.19 50.73 -14.68
N LEU A 556 42.60 50.17 -15.73
CA LEU A 556 43.29 49.81 -16.97
C LEU A 556 43.47 50.99 -17.94
N ASN A 557 42.68 52.06 -17.80
CA ASN A 557 42.86 53.30 -18.58
C ASN A 557 43.89 54.25 -17.95
N ASP A 558 44.19 54.07 -16.65
CA ASP A 558 45.19 54.85 -15.91
C ASP A 558 46.61 54.23 -15.94
N LEU A 559 46.77 53.08 -16.62
CA LEU A 559 48.04 52.40 -16.93
C LEU A 559 48.40 52.62 -18.41
#